data_AF-A0A355DQH0-F1
#
_entry.id   AF-A0A355DQH0-F1
#
_cell.length_a   1.000
_cell.length_b   1.000
_cell.length_c   1.000
_cell.angle_alpha   90.00
_cell.angle_beta   90.00
_cell.angle_gamma   90.00
#
_symmetry.space_group_name_H-M   'P 1'
#
loop_
_entity.id
_entity.type
_entity.pdbx_description
1 polymer ?
#
loop_
_entity_poly.entity_id
_entity_poly.type
_entity_poly.pdbx_seq_one_letter_code
_entity_poly.pdbx_strand_id
1 'polypeptide(L)'
;MLQTLIKSKIQNPLAQRRVAQSKINIISWQYLRQHLFSISPEEATFARRGFHSSNIQTQQQLEQIGHTFLQGYHEAIANPEPETLIPQLNTVTTELRGFAFEGAAMGLALLDILTPWKSNRVQMFLADAGANHIYMVYVGMGWALARIPFSLEHYLTQLNQKTAKKQTLSHPLYSYQPNPKS
;
A
#
# COMPACT_ATOMS: atom_id res chain seq x y z
N MET A 1 26.75 -44.61 40.21
CA MET A 1 25.55 -44.29 40.99
C MET A 1 25.62 -42.82 41.41
N LEU A 2 24.75 -41.99 40.84
CA LEU A 2 24.20 -40.74 41.40
C LEU A 2 24.91 -39.36 41.31
N GLN A 3 25.86 -39.06 40.41
CA GLN A 3 26.26 -37.64 40.19
C GLN A 3 26.41 -37.12 38.75
N THR A 4 26.21 -37.93 37.71
CA THR A 4 26.39 -37.47 36.31
C THR A 4 25.10 -37.28 35.53
N LEU A 5 23.96 -37.02 36.20
CA LEU A 5 22.65 -36.93 35.54
C LEU A 5 21.72 -35.79 36.01
N ILE A 6 22.19 -34.77 36.75
CA ILE A 6 21.31 -33.68 37.23
C ILE A 6 21.90 -32.27 37.01
N LYS A 7 22.55 -32.01 35.85
CA LYS A 7 22.92 -30.63 35.47
C LYS A 7 22.71 -30.26 33.99
N SER A 8 21.88 -30.99 33.23
CA SER A 8 21.57 -30.59 31.83
C SER A 8 20.14 -30.08 31.61
N LYS A 9 19.38 -29.79 32.68
CA LYS A 9 17.97 -29.37 32.53
C LYS A 9 17.61 -28.12 33.32
N ILE A 10 18.48 -27.12 33.33
CA ILE A 10 18.04 -25.74 33.52
C ILE A 10 17.69 -25.20 32.13
N GLN A 11 16.54 -25.65 31.62
CA GLN A 11 15.91 -25.05 30.45
C GLN A 11 15.56 -23.61 30.83
N ASN A 12 16.26 -22.66 30.21
CA ASN A 12 16.13 -21.24 30.46
C ASN A 12 14.69 -20.78 30.10
N PRO A 13 13.81 -20.52 31.08
CA PRO A 13 12.38 -20.25 30.83
C PRO A 13 12.16 -18.91 30.11
N LEU A 14 13.18 -18.04 30.07
CA LEU A 14 13.16 -16.77 29.34
C LEU A 14 13.28 -16.96 27.82
N ALA A 15 13.97 -18.00 27.36
CA ALA A 15 14.10 -18.29 25.93
C ALA A 15 12.78 -18.81 25.34
N GLN A 16 12.05 -19.64 26.09
CA GLN A 16 10.74 -20.16 25.66
C GLN A 16 9.67 -19.07 25.64
N ARG A 17 9.69 -18.12 26.60
CA ARG A 17 8.83 -16.94 26.57
C ARG A 17 9.06 -16.07 25.32
N ARG A 18 10.32 -15.84 24.93
CA ARG A 18 10.65 -15.00 23.76
C ARG A 18 10.17 -15.60 22.43
N VAL A 19 10.23 -16.92 22.27
CA VAL A 19 9.72 -17.62 21.06
C VAL A 19 8.19 -17.66 21.04
N ALA A 20 7.52 -17.85 22.18
CA ALA A 20 6.06 -17.81 22.27
C ALA A 20 5.49 -16.38 22.08
N GLN A 21 6.14 -15.35 22.62
CA GLN A 21 5.77 -13.94 22.39
C GLN A 21 5.89 -13.54 20.91
N SER A 22 6.86 -14.10 20.18
CA SER A 22 7.10 -13.76 18.76
C SER A 22 5.96 -14.20 17.84
N LYS A 23 5.34 -15.36 18.10
CA LYS A 23 4.22 -15.87 17.30
C LYS A 23 2.92 -15.08 17.52
N ILE A 24 2.70 -14.61 18.75
CA ILE A 24 1.51 -13.84 19.14
C ILE A 24 1.53 -12.43 18.50
N ASN A 25 2.72 -11.80 18.39
CA ASN A 25 2.87 -10.49 17.75
C ASN A 25 2.73 -10.52 16.21
N ILE A 26 3.08 -11.64 15.55
CA ILE A 26 2.97 -11.75 14.09
C ILE A 26 1.50 -11.87 13.68
N ILE A 27 0.73 -12.70 14.38
CA ILE A 27 -0.71 -12.89 14.12
C ILE A 27 -1.49 -11.61 14.40
N SER A 28 -1.19 -10.90 15.49
CA SER A 28 -1.88 -9.65 15.83
C SER A 28 -1.59 -8.52 14.84
N TRP A 29 -0.36 -8.40 14.36
CA TRP A 29 0.02 -7.34 13.41
C TRP A 29 -0.42 -7.62 11.98
N GLN A 30 -0.47 -8.90 11.58
CA GLN A 30 -1.08 -9.33 10.33
C GLN A 30 -2.59 -9.06 10.35
N TYR A 31 -3.28 -9.45 11.42
CA TYR A 31 -4.71 -9.23 11.59
C TYR A 31 -5.07 -7.74 11.59
N LEU A 32 -4.32 -6.91 12.32
CA LEU A 32 -4.55 -5.47 12.36
C LEU A 32 -4.32 -4.80 11.01
N ARG A 33 -3.28 -5.21 10.26
CA ARG A 33 -3.03 -4.70 8.91
C ARG A 33 -4.13 -5.09 7.93
N GLN A 34 -4.62 -6.33 8.01
CA GLN A 34 -5.75 -6.78 7.21
C GLN A 34 -7.03 -6.00 7.53
N HIS A 35 -7.29 -5.64 8.78
CA HIS A 35 -8.48 -4.87 9.16
C HIS A 35 -8.39 -3.36 8.84
N LEU A 36 -7.24 -2.73 9.05
CA LEU A 36 -7.10 -1.28 8.85
C LEU A 36 -7.00 -0.86 7.38
N PHE A 37 -6.50 -1.74 6.52
CA PHE A 37 -6.20 -1.41 5.12
C PHE A 37 -6.99 -2.22 4.10
N SER A 38 -7.95 -3.06 4.55
CA SER A 38 -8.85 -3.75 3.63
C SER A 38 -9.62 -2.71 2.80
N ILE A 39 -9.44 -2.72 1.49
CA ILE A 39 -10.35 -1.99 0.60
C ILE A 39 -11.57 -2.88 0.42
N SER A 40 -12.73 -2.37 0.84
CA SER A 40 -13.98 -3.13 0.74
C SER A 40 -14.22 -3.58 -0.71
N PRO A 41 -14.58 -4.86 -0.95
CA PRO A 41 -15.01 -5.35 -2.26
C PRO A 41 -16.10 -4.49 -2.92
N GLU A 42 -16.88 -3.76 -2.11
CA GLU A 42 -17.91 -2.84 -2.55
C GLU A 42 -17.35 -1.63 -3.34
N GLU A 43 -16.09 -1.22 -3.15
CA GLU A 43 -15.46 -0.15 -3.94
C GLU A 43 -15.16 -0.55 -5.40
N ALA A 44 -15.15 -1.86 -5.69
CA ALA A 44 -15.00 -2.40 -7.03
C ALA A 44 -16.35 -2.59 -7.76
N THR A 45 -17.48 -2.42 -7.06
CA THR A 45 -18.82 -2.62 -7.65
C THR A 45 -19.31 -1.39 -8.41
N PHE A 46 -20.04 -1.63 -9.49
CA PHE A 46 -20.66 -0.59 -10.33
C PHE A 46 -21.57 0.35 -9.53
N ALA A 47 -22.28 -0.20 -8.54
CA ALA A 47 -23.20 0.54 -7.68
C ALA A 47 -22.53 1.70 -6.92
N ARG A 48 -21.24 1.60 -6.60
CA ARG A 48 -20.49 2.63 -5.85
C ARG A 48 -19.69 3.58 -6.74
N ARG A 49 -19.39 3.20 -7.99
CA ARG A 49 -18.70 4.05 -8.99
C ARG A 49 -19.65 4.86 -9.90
N GLY A 50 -20.97 4.65 -9.79
CA GLY A 50 -21.98 5.45 -10.52
C GLY A 50 -22.10 5.12 -12.01
N PHE A 51 -21.52 4.02 -12.46
CA PHE A 51 -21.63 3.59 -13.85
C PHE A 51 -23.02 2.97 -14.09
N HIS A 52 -23.78 3.53 -15.03
CA HIS A 52 -25.01 2.92 -15.53
C HIS A 52 -24.60 1.78 -16.47
N SER A 53 -24.68 0.52 -16.00
CA SER A 53 -24.39 -0.62 -16.85
C SER A 53 -25.60 -0.86 -17.77
N SER A 54 -25.41 -0.69 -19.07
CA SER A 54 -26.36 -1.10 -20.10
C SER A 54 -26.09 -2.54 -20.57
N ASN A 55 -25.02 -3.19 -20.09
CA ASN A 55 -24.59 -4.54 -20.44
C ASN A 55 -24.09 -5.34 -19.22
N ILE A 56 -24.84 -6.38 -18.85
CA ILE A 56 -24.58 -7.28 -17.71
C ILE A 56 -23.24 -8.02 -17.83
N GLN A 57 -22.83 -8.40 -19.04
CA GLN A 57 -21.61 -9.17 -19.25
C GLN A 57 -20.36 -8.30 -18.99
N THR A 58 -20.38 -7.04 -19.42
CA THR A 58 -19.31 -6.08 -19.13
C THR A 58 -19.21 -5.79 -17.63
N GLN A 59 -20.34 -5.69 -16.94
CA GLN A 59 -20.36 -5.51 -15.49
C GLN A 59 -19.69 -6.68 -14.77
N GLN A 60 -20.07 -7.92 -15.08
CA GLN A 60 -19.50 -9.12 -14.46
C GLN A 60 -17.98 -9.22 -14.68
N GLN A 61 -17.50 -8.89 -15.87
CA GLN A 61 -16.06 -8.88 -16.16
C GLN A 61 -15.32 -7.86 -15.31
N LEU A 62 -15.87 -6.65 -15.16
CA LEU A 62 -15.24 -5.60 -14.37
C LEU A 62 -15.28 -5.88 -12.86
N GLU A 63 -16.36 -6.49 -12.38
CA GLU A 63 -16.44 -7.00 -11.00
C GLU A 63 -15.39 -8.08 -10.76
N GLN A 64 -15.23 -9.03 -11.69
CA GLN A 64 -14.20 -10.07 -11.62
C GLN A 64 -12.78 -9.47 -11.59
N ILE A 65 -12.49 -8.50 -12.45
CA ILE A 65 -11.23 -7.75 -12.45
C ILE A 65 -10.98 -7.12 -11.07
N GLY A 66 -11.99 -6.44 -10.53
CA GLY A 66 -11.91 -5.80 -9.21
C GLY A 66 -11.66 -6.80 -8.08
N HIS A 67 -12.33 -7.95 -8.10
CA HIS A 67 -12.10 -9.03 -7.14
C HIS A 67 -10.68 -9.59 -7.22
N THR A 68 -10.15 -9.81 -8.44
CA THR A 68 -8.79 -10.31 -8.61
C THR A 68 -7.74 -9.30 -8.14
N PHE A 69 -7.95 -8.01 -8.41
CA PHE A 69 -7.12 -6.94 -7.85
C PHE A 69 -7.09 -7.00 -6.32
N LEU A 70 -8.26 -7.08 -5.68
CA LEU A 70 -8.36 -7.13 -4.22
C LEU A 70 -7.75 -8.41 -3.63
N GLN A 71 -7.88 -9.55 -4.32
CA GLN A 71 -7.20 -10.78 -3.95
C GLN A 71 -5.69 -10.57 -3.86
N GLY A 72 -5.07 -10.01 -4.92
CA GLY A 72 -3.62 -9.75 -4.93
C GLY A 72 -3.20 -8.76 -3.84
N TYR A 73 -4.00 -7.71 -3.63
CA TYR A 73 -3.78 -6.73 -2.57
C TYR A 73 -3.79 -7.37 -1.16
N HIS A 74 -4.82 -8.16 -0.84
CA HIS A 74 -4.91 -8.83 0.45
C HIS A 74 -3.81 -9.85 0.67
N GLU A 75 -3.44 -10.61 -0.37
CA GLU A 75 -2.31 -11.54 -0.28
C GLU A 75 -1.00 -10.81 0.03
N ALA A 76 -0.73 -9.66 -0.60
CA ALA A 76 0.47 -8.87 -0.32
C ALA A 76 0.49 -8.29 1.11
N ILE A 77 -0.67 -7.87 1.64
CA ILE A 77 -0.78 -7.40 3.02
C ILE A 77 -0.53 -8.53 4.03
N ALA A 78 -1.03 -9.73 3.73
CA ALA A 78 -0.90 -10.91 4.58
C ALA A 78 0.52 -11.50 4.53
N ASN A 79 1.06 -11.65 3.32
CA ASN A 79 2.26 -12.41 3.00
C ASN A 79 3.17 -11.59 2.07
N PRO A 80 3.90 -10.57 2.59
CA PRO A 80 4.62 -9.61 1.74
C PRO A 80 5.93 -10.12 1.14
N GLU A 81 6.37 -11.32 1.50
CA GLU A 81 7.64 -11.87 1.01
C GLU A 81 7.44 -12.46 -0.40
N PRO A 82 8.29 -12.14 -1.39
CA PRO A 82 8.12 -12.63 -2.77
C PRO A 82 7.98 -14.15 -2.88
N GLU A 83 8.75 -14.89 -2.07
CA GLU A 83 8.77 -16.36 -2.01
C GLU A 83 7.39 -16.97 -1.70
N THR A 84 6.55 -16.27 -0.93
CA THR A 84 5.21 -16.74 -0.59
C THR A 84 4.13 -16.06 -1.42
N LEU A 85 4.32 -14.79 -1.79
CA LEU A 85 3.35 -14.00 -2.54
C LEU A 85 3.24 -14.44 -4.00
N ILE A 86 4.38 -14.55 -4.71
CA ILE A 86 4.40 -14.82 -6.15
C ILE A 86 3.71 -16.15 -6.51
N PRO A 87 3.93 -17.26 -5.78
CA PRO A 87 3.20 -18.51 -6.03
C PRO A 87 1.68 -18.34 -5.95
N GLN A 88 1.17 -17.56 -4.99
CA GLN A 88 -0.27 -17.30 -4.86
C GLN A 88 -0.80 -16.49 -6.04
N LEU A 89 -0.10 -15.43 -6.46
CA LEU A 89 -0.50 -14.63 -7.62
C LEU A 89 -0.48 -15.44 -8.91
N ASN A 90 0.43 -16.39 -9.04
CA ASN A 90 0.53 -17.26 -10.22
C ASN A 90 -0.61 -18.29 -10.32
N THR A 91 -1.38 -18.51 -9.25
CA THR A 91 -2.62 -19.33 -9.32
C THR A 91 -3.74 -18.65 -10.09
N VAL A 92 -3.66 -17.32 -10.27
CA VAL A 92 -4.63 -16.55 -11.04
C VAL A 92 -4.46 -16.84 -12.53
N THR A 93 -5.59 -16.93 -13.24
CA THR A 93 -5.62 -17.13 -14.68
C THR A 93 -4.83 -16.04 -15.40
N THR A 94 -4.21 -16.38 -16.52
CA THR A 94 -3.28 -15.48 -17.22
C THR A 94 -3.94 -14.16 -17.61
N GLU A 95 -5.22 -14.20 -17.98
CA GLU A 95 -6.02 -13.04 -18.38
C GLU A 95 -6.23 -12.04 -17.23
N LEU A 96 -6.25 -12.52 -15.99
CA LEU A 96 -6.53 -11.70 -14.80
C LEU A 96 -5.29 -11.48 -13.92
N ARG A 97 -4.21 -12.23 -14.16
CA ARG A 97 -2.99 -12.21 -13.35
C ARG A 97 -2.38 -10.82 -13.23
N GLY A 98 -2.43 -10.03 -14.30
CA GLY A 98 -1.97 -8.64 -14.27
C GLY A 98 -2.62 -7.82 -13.16
N PHE A 99 -3.92 -7.96 -12.96
CA PHE A 99 -4.66 -7.26 -11.90
C PHE A 99 -4.28 -7.75 -10.50
N ALA A 100 -4.02 -9.04 -10.33
CA ALA A 100 -3.51 -9.58 -9.07
C ALA A 100 -2.13 -8.99 -8.72
N PHE A 101 -1.23 -8.89 -9.70
CA PHE A 101 0.08 -8.25 -9.53
C PHE A 101 -0.03 -6.74 -9.25
N GLU A 102 -0.98 -6.05 -9.89
CA GLU A 102 -1.26 -4.63 -9.62
C GLU A 102 -1.72 -4.40 -8.17
N GLY A 103 -2.69 -5.20 -7.70
CA GLY A 103 -3.17 -5.13 -6.32
C GLY A 103 -2.07 -5.47 -5.31
N ALA A 104 -1.28 -6.50 -5.59
CA ALA A 104 -0.15 -6.88 -4.75
C ALA A 104 0.88 -5.75 -4.63
N ALA A 105 1.24 -5.11 -5.75
CA ALA A 105 2.15 -3.98 -5.77
C ALA A 105 1.62 -2.80 -4.95
N MET A 106 0.32 -2.50 -5.03
CA MET A 106 -0.30 -1.46 -4.20
C MET A 106 -0.17 -1.80 -2.70
N GLY A 107 -0.42 -3.06 -2.31
CA GLY A 107 -0.31 -3.52 -0.92
C GLY A 107 1.13 -3.44 -0.39
N LEU A 108 2.11 -3.89 -1.18
CA LEU A 108 3.53 -3.79 -0.82
C LEU A 108 3.99 -2.33 -0.70
N ALA A 109 3.59 -1.46 -1.64
CA ALA A 109 3.91 -0.04 -1.59
C ALA A 109 3.32 0.64 -0.34
N LEU A 110 2.06 0.30 0.00
CA LEU A 110 1.43 0.79 1.22
C LEU A 110 2.21 0.35 2.47
N LEU A 111 2.63 -0.92 2.54
CA LEU A 111 3.46 -1.41 3.65
C LEU A 111 4.82 -0.71 3.73
N ASP A 112 5.47 -0.46 2.61
CA ASP A 112 6.76 0.24 2.56
C ASP A 112 6.63 1.69 3.06
N ILE A 113 5.51 2.37 2.75
CA ILE A 113 5.22 3.73 3.22
C ILE A 113 4.89 3.76 4.72
N LEU A 114 4.10 2.80 5.21
CA LEU A 114 3.67 2.75 6.62
C LEU A 114 4.73 2.16 7.56
N THR A 115 5.64 1.34 7.05
CA THR A 115 6.71 0.69 7.84
C THR A 115 8.09 1.01 7.26
N PRO A 116 8.53 2.29 7.28
CA PRO A 116 9.73 2.73 6.56
C PRO A 116 11.04 2.07 7.00
N TRP A 117 11.08 1.48 8.20
CA TRP A 117 12.20 0.66 8.69
C TRP A 117 12.39 -0.66 7.91
N LYS A 118 11.41 -1.07 7.10
CA LYS A 118 11.50 -2.16 6.12
C LYS A 118 10.80 -1.67 4.86
N SER A 119 11.52 -1.03 3.94
CA SER A 119 10.95 -0.29 2.79
C SER A 119 11.39 -0.83 1.42
N ASN A 120 11.86 -2.08 1.39
CA ASN A 120 12.40 -2.72 0.19
C ASN A 120 11.47 -3.78 -0.42
N ARG A 121 10.20 -3.88 0.00
CA ARG A 121 9.32 -4.97 -0.44
C ARG A 121 8.98 -4.89 -1.91
N VAL A 122 8.64 -3.69 -2.40
CA VAL A 122 8.37 -3.48 -3.83
C VAL A 122 9.61 -3.77 -4.67
N GLN A 123 10.80 -3.38 -4.20
CA GLN A 123 12.05 -3.66 -4.88
C GLN A 123 12.33 -5.16 -4.97
N MET A 124 12.14 -5.90 -3.86
CA MET A 124 12.30 -7.36 -3.84
C MET A 124 11.29 -8.05 -4.74
N PHE A 125 10.05 -7.55 -4.81
CA PHE A 125 9.01 -8.07 -5.69
C PHE A 125 9.33 -7.85 -7.18
N LEU A 126 9.87 -6.67 -7.53
CA LEU A 126 10.32 -6.34 -8.89
C LEU A 126 11.55 -7.13 -9.33
N ALA A 127 12.43 -7.50 -8.40
CA ALA A 127 13.63 -8.29 -8.70
C ALA A 127 13.33 -9.74 -9.09
N ASP A 128 12.09 -10.21 -8.90
CA ASP A 128 11.63 -11.55 -9.21
C ASP A 128 10.47 -11.49 -10.24
N ALA A 129 9.42 -12.31 -10.10
CA ALA A 129 8.31 -12.38 -11.05
C ALA A 129 7.56 -11.05 -11.26
N GLY A 130 7.71 -10.06 -10.38
CA GLY A 130 7.22 -8.70 -10.60
C GLY A 130 7.80 -8.04 -11.87
N ALA A 131 8.98 -8.45 -12.33
CA ALA A 131 9.57 -7.99 -13.58
C ALA A 131 8.72 -8.34 -14.81
N ASN A 132 8.07 -9.52 -14.81
CA ASN A 132 7.19 -9.95 -15.90
C ASN A 132 5.88 -9.14 -15.97
N HIS A 133 5.57 -8.41 -14.90
CA HIS A 133 4.38 -7.57 -14.75
C HIS A 133 4.75 -6.12 -14.40
N ILE A 134 5.94 -5.64 -14.79
CA ILE A 134 6.53 -4.37 -14.35
C ILE A 134 5.58 -3.17 -14.50
N TYR A 135 4.82 -3.08 -15.59
CA TYR A 135 3.83 -2.03 -15.80
C TYR A 135 2.73 -2.07 -14.73
N MET A 136 2.19 -3.24 -14.41
CA MET A 136 1.16 -3.41 -13.39
C MET A 136 1.70 -3.07 -12.00
N VAL A 137 2.96 -3.40 -11.75
CA VAL A 137 3.61 -3.03 -10.48
C VAL A 137 3.67 -1.51 -10.31
N TYR A 138 4.11 -0.77 -11.33
CA TYR A 138 4.14 0.69 -11.27
C TYR A 138 2.75 1.32 -11.19
N VAL A 139 1.75 0.76 -11.88
CA VAL A 139 0.36 1.20 -11.75
C VAL A 139 -0.08 1.05 -10.29
N GLY A 140 0.06 -0.13 -9.69
CA GLY A 140 -0.29 -0.38 -8.29
C GLY A 140 0.42 0.56 -7.30
N MET A 141 1.71 0.83 -7.50
CA MET A 141 2.44 1.84 -6.72
C MET A 141 1.82 3.24 -6.84
N GLY A 142 1.45 3.65 -8.05
CA GLY A 142 0.76 4.92 -8.30
C GLY A 142 -0.57 5.02 -7.56
N TRP A 143 -1.37 3.94 -7.53
CA TRP A 143 -2.62 3.88 -6.78
C TRP A 143 -2.41 4.03 -5.27
N ALA A 144 -1.34 3.45 -4.72
CA ALA A 144 -0.98 3.61 -3.31
C ALA A 144 -0.60 5.06 -2.99
N LEU A 145 0.28 5.66 -3.80
CA LEU A 145 0.74 7.03 -3.61
C LEU A 145 -0.39 8.06 -3.72
N ALA A 146 -1.31 7.87 -4.67
CA ALA A 146 -2.45 8.79 -4.87
C ALA A 146 -3.45 8.79 -3.70
N ARG A 147 -3.50 7.71 -2.91
CA ARG A 147 -4.43 7.56 -1.77
C ARG A 147 -3.88 8.05 -0.45
N ILE A 148 -2.58 8.35 -0.36
CA ILE A 148 -1.96 8.72 0.90
C ILE A 148 -2.02 10.25 1.07
N PRO A 149 -2.77 10.77 2.05
CA PRO A 149 -3.14 12.18 2.14
C PRO A 149 -1.98 13.10 2.60
N PHE A 150 -0.85 12.56 3.01
CA PHE A 150 0.24 13.34 3.62
C PHE A 150 1.03 14.24 2.64
N SER A 151 0.77 14.16 1.33
CA SER A 151 1.41 15.07 0.36
C SER A 151 0.59 16.33 0.10
N LEU A 152 -0.74 16.30 0.20
CA LEU A 152 -1.55 17.42 -0.29
C LEU A 152 -1.48 18.62 0.66
N GLU A 153 -1.73 18.44 1.95
CA GLU A 153 -1.69 19.53 2.95
C GLU A 153 -0.29 20.15 3.06
N HIS A 154 0.76 19.32 3.05
CA HIS A 154 2.14 19.80 3.10
C HIS A 154 2.55 20.53 1.80
N TYR A 155 2.04 20.10 0.65
CA TYR A 155 2.27 20.73 -0.66
C TYR A 155 1.48 22.05 -0.81
N LEU A 156 0.21 22.08 -0.41
CA LEU A 156 -0.62 23.29 -0.39
C LEU A 156 -0.06 24.35 0.56
N THR A 157 0.44 23.94 1.73
CA THR A 157 1.10 24.83 2.69
C THR A 157 2.35 25.49 2.09
N GLN A 158 3.16 24.72 1.34
CA GLN A 158 4.34 25.26 0.66
C GLN A 158 4.01 26.23 -0.49
N LEU A 159 2.93 25.99 -1.23
CA LEU A 159 2.45 26.91 -2.27
C LEU A 159 1.94 28.22 -1.68
N ASN A 160 1.19 28.17 -0.58
CA ASN A 160 0.72 29.36 0.11
C ASN A 160 1.89 30.18 0.68
N GLN A 161 2.91 29.53 1.24
CA GLN A 161 4.12 30.19 1.72
C GLN A 161 4.95 30.84 0.59
N LYS A 162 5.11 30.18 -0.56
CA LYS A 162 5.82 30.74 -1.71
C LYS A 162 5.08 31.92 -2.33
N THR A 163 3.75 31.86 -2.39
CA THR A 163 2.91 32.96 -2.91
C THR A 163 2.95 34.17 -1.98
N ALA A 164 2.84 33.96 -0.66
CA ALA A 164 2.99 35.01 0.34
C ALA A 164 4.38 35.68 0.34
N LYS A 165 5.44 34.90 0.11
CA LYS A 165 6.82 35.39 0.02
C LYS A 165 7.08 36.16 -1.28
N LYS A 166 6.44 35.77 -2.39
CA LYS A 166 6.52 36.50 -3.67
C LYS A 166 5.81 37.85 -3.60
N GLN A 167 4.71 37.95 -2.86
CA GLN A 167 3.91 39.17 -2.70
C GLN A 167 4.52 40.19 -1.73
N THR A 168 5.32 39.73 -0.77
CA THR A 168 6.09 40.61 0.15
C THR A 168 7.40 41.12 -0.46
N LEU A 169 7.95 40.46 -1.49
CA LEU A 169 9.20 40.85 -2.16
C LEU A 169 9.01 41.68 -3.43
N SER A 170 7.78 42.03 -3.81
CA SER A 170 7.46 42.75 -5.04
C SER A 170 6.74 44.10 -4.84
N HIS A 171 7.05 44.82 -3.75
CA HIS A 171 6.64 46.24 -3.63
C HIS A 171 7.84 47.17 -3.42
N PRO A 172 8.38 47.71 -4.51
CA PRO A 172 8.77 49.10 -4.58
C PRO A 172 7.86 49.84 -5.57
N LEU A 173 7.14 50.83 -5.04
CA LEU A 173 6.62 52.02 -5.73
C LEU A 173 5.83 51.81 -7.03
N TYR A 174 4.51 51.71 -6.91
CA TYR A 174 3.63 52.33 -7.91
C TYR A 174 2.44 52.99 -7.20
N SER A 175 2.58 54.28 -6.93
CA SER A 175 1.47 55.13 -6.53
C SER A 175 0.56 55.36 -7.74
N TYR A 176 -0.61 54.74 -7.74
CA TYR A 176 -1.68 55.08 -8.65
C TYR A 176 -2.23 56.46 -8.26
N GLN A 177 -1.98 57.48 -9.09
CA GLN A 177 -2.73 58.75 -9.04
C GLN A 177 -3.87 58.70 -10.05
N PRO A 178 -5.14 58.81 -9.63
CA PRO A 178 -6.25 58.90 -10.56
C PRO A 178 -6.26 60.26 -11.26
N ASN A 179 -6.33 60.24 -12.60
CA ASN A 179 -6.45 61.44 -13.43
C ASN A 179 -7.86 62.05 -13.28
N PRO A 180 -8.03 63.39 -13.14
CA PRO A 180 -9.34 63.99 -12.94
C PRO A 180 -10.15 63.93 -14.22
N LYS A 181 -11.42 63.54 -14.08
CA LYS A 181 -12.39 63.43 -15.18
C LYS A 181 -12.64 64.81 -15.81
N SER A 182 -12.73 64.82 -17.14
CA SER A 182 -13.22 65.91 -17.99
C SER A 182 -14.64 66.33 -17.63
#